data_AF-A0A9E4DKY2-F1
#
_entry.id   AF-A0A9E4DKY2-F1
#
_cell.length_a   1.000
_cell.length_b   1.000
_cell.length_c   1.000
_cell.angle_alpha   90.00
_cell.angle_beta   90.00
_cell.angle_gamma   90.00
#
_symmetry.space_group_name_H-M   'P 1'
#
loop_
_entity.id
_entity.type
_entity.pdbx_description
1 polymer ?
#
loop_
_entity_poly.entity_id
_entity_poly.type
_entity_poly.pdbx_seq_one_letter_code
_entity_poly.pdbx_strand_id
1 'polypeptide(L)'
;MSLTMLTAACAMQRGDFRKALDVHQKHADLDNAWHLTSYAQCHIAIGDPVDALRYAQKAVEIDPTLWEAQAVLRLAQAAMHRQPVATRHVFESDECDELIAFFRASNPDKSQLIADEGGYVDEDQFEAREVLLRVDQLPQWAQAKLVEAMFLDYFPIECRLLEYRPGGHFGWHADSGSNLEHRQRALSAQLSDPHTYACGALAIAPPEGHVTASRDRGTVPLFDPSCL
;
A
#
# COMPACT_ATOMS: atom_id res chain seq x y z
N MET A 1 3.14 4.81 32.15
CA MET A 1 3.84 5.35 30.96
C MET A 1 5.31 4.98 31.06
N SER A 2 5.85 4.18 30.15
CA SER A 2 7.26 3.76 30.20
C SER A 2 8.21 4.91 29.82
N LEU A 3 9.48 4.81 30.20
CA LEU A 3 10.52 5.81 29.88
C LEU A 3 10.62 6.06 28.36
N THR A 4 10.33 5.03 27.57
CA THR A 4 10.35 5.08 26.11
C THR A 4 9.21 5.92 25.54
N MET A 5 8.02 5.84 26.14
CA MET A 5 6.86 6.66 25.75
C MET A 5 7.10 8.14 26.01
N LEU A 6 7.83 8.45 27.07
CA LEU A 6 8.26 9.81 27.38
C LEU A 6 9.25 10.33 26.34
N THR A 7 10.11 9.45 25.80
CA THR A 7 11.05 9.79 24.73
C THR A 7 10.33 10.09 23.41
N ALA A 8 9.35 9.27 23.03
CA ALA A 8 8.53 9.49 21.84
C ALA A 8 7.73 10.79 21.96
N ALA A 9 7.04 11.02 23.09
CA ALA A 9 6.30 12.26 23.34
C ALA A 9 7.19 13.50 23.27
N CYS A 10 8.41 13.44 23.84
CA CYS A 10 9.38 14.52 23.73
C CYS A 10 9.89 14.75 22.30
N ALA A 11 9.99 13.71 21.47
CA ALA A 11 10.33 13.86 20.06
C ALA A 11 9.18 14.53 19.28
N MET A 12 7.93 14.11 19.51
CA MET A 12 6.73 14.72 18.93
C MET A 12 6.58 16.20 19.32
N GLN A 13 6.80 16.56 20.60
CA GLN A 13 6.77 17.96 21.04
C GLN A 13 7.81 18.85 20.35
N ARG A 14 8.93 18.25 19.92
CA ARG A 14 9.99 18.94 19.16
C ARG A 14 9.77 18.92 17.65
N GLY A 15 8.69 18.30 17.17
CA GLY A 15 8.40 18.11 15.74
C GLY A 15 9.28 17.06 15.06
N ASP A 16 10.05 16.28 15.81
CA ASP A 16 10.91 15.22 15.27
C ASP A 16 10.11 13.91 15.13
N PHE A 17 9.15 13.92 14.21
CA PHE A 17 8.21 12.82 14.02
C PHE A 17 8.89 11.54 13.50
N ARG A 18 9.96 11.65 12.71
CA ARG A 18 10.73 10.46 12.26
C ARG A 18 11.40 9.75 13.42
N LYS A 19 11.99 10.50 14.36
CA LYS A 19 12.54 9.91 15.57
C LYS A 19 11.46 9.33 16.48
N ALA A 20 10.29 9.98 16.57
CA ALA A 20 9.16 9.43 17.30
C ALA A 20 8.70 8.09 16.70
N LEU A 21 8.64 7.98 15.37
CA LEU A 21 8.31 6.74 14.66
C LEU A 21 9.29 5.62 14.98
N ASP A 22 10.61 5.85 14.91
CA ASP A 22 11.62 4.84 15.23
C ASP A 22 11.49 4.30 16.67
N VAL A 23 11.15 5.18 17.63
CA VAL A 23 10.92 4.78 19.03
C VAL A 23 9.66 3.92 19.16
N HIS A 24 8.56 4.32 18.51
CA HIS A 24 7.30 3.58 18.50
C HIS A 24 7.43 2.22 17.79
N GLN A 25 8.14 2.14 16.65
CA GLN A 25 8.35 0.92 15.88
C GLN A 25 9.11 -0.14 16.69
N LYS A 26 10.09 0.27 17.51
CA LYS A 26 10.87 -0.63 18.38
C LYS A 26 10.10 -1.20 19.57
N HIS A 27 8.92 -0.66 19.86
CA HIS A 27 8.10 -1.02 21.03
C HIS A 27 6.68 -1.41 20.61
N ALA A 28 6.55 -1.97 19.42
CA ALA A 28 5.30 -2.42 18.79
C ALA A 28 4.65 -3.62 19.51
N ASP A 29 4.53 -3.59 20.84
CA ASP A 29 3.39 -4.22 21.52
C ASP A 29 2.16 -3.38 21.17
N LEU A 30 1.61 -3.65 19.98
CA LEU A 30 0.56 -2.88 19.29
C LEU A 30 -0.83 -3.00 19.94
N ASP A 31 -0.93 -3.49 21.17
CA ASP A 31 -2.22 -3.72 21.85
C ASP A 31 -2.59 -2.57 22.82
N ASN A 32 -2.04 -1.37 22.61
CA ASN A 32 -2.37 -0.19 23.39
C ASN A 32 -2.93 0.94 22.50
N ALA A 33 -4.22 1.25 22.69
CA ALA A 33 -4.93 2.27 21.91
C ALA A 33 -4.25 3.65 21.94
N TRP A 34 -3.67 4.06 23.06
CA TRP A 34 -2.98 5.36 23.16
C TRP A 34 -1.67 5.39 22.36
N HIS A 35 -0.93 4.27 22.36
CA HIS A 35 0.29 4.14 21.57
C HIS A 35 -0.01 4.20 20.08
N LEU A 36 -1.00 3.42 19.63
CA LEU A 36 -1.45 3.43 18.24
C LEU A 36 -1.97 4.81 17.81
N THR A 37 -2.68 5.51 18.70
CA THR A 37 -3.14 6.88 18.45
C THR A 37 -1.96 7.83 18.22
N SER A 38 -0.93 7.78 19.08
CA SER A 38 0.27 8.62 18.95
C SER A 38 1.08 8.28 17.70
N TYR A 39 1.14 6.99 17.36
CA TYR A 39 1.81 6.51 16.15
C TYR A 39 1.10 6.99 14.88
N ALA A 40 -0.23 6.88 14.84
CA ALA A 40 -1.05 7.43 13.76
C ALA A 40 -0.85 8.94 13.57
N GLN A 41 -0.77 9.71 14.66
CA GLN A 41 -0.47 11.15 14.59
C GLN A 41 0.89 11.44 13.95
N CYS A 42 1.91 10.63 14.26
CA CYS A 42 3.22 10.79 13.62
C CYS A 42 3.14 10.55 12.10
N HIS A 43 2.40 9.52 11.67
CA HIS A 43 2.17 9.25 10.24
C HIS A 43 1.41 10.39 9.54
N ILE A 44 0.38 10.99 10.17
CA ILE A 44 -0.27 12.21 9.65
C ILE A 44 0.76 13.32 9.45
N ALA A 45 1.62 13.55 10.44
CA ALA A 45 2.59 14.64 10.41
C ALA A 45 3.68 14.48 9.35
N ILE A 46 4.03 13.24 8.97
CA ILE A 46 4.99 12.96 7.89
C ILE A 46 4.33 12.80 6.51
N GLY A 47 3.01 13.00 6.40
CA GLY A 47 2.29 12.90 5.11
C GLY A 47 2.07 11.46 4.65
N ASP A 48 1.90 10.53 5.59
CA ASP A 48 1.63 9.11 5.33
C ASP A 48 0.21 8.73 5.82
N PRO A 49 -0.83 9.16 5.08
CA PRO A 49 -2.21 9.02 5.53
C PRO A 49 -2.68 7.55 5.57
N VAL A 50 -2.04 6.66 4.80
CA VAL A 50 -2.39 5.24 4.70
C VAL A 50 -2.10 4.52 6.03
N ASP A 51 -0.92 4.74 6.59
CA ASP A 51 -0.57 4.20 7.90
C ASP A 51 -1.26 4.93 9.04
N ALA A 52 -1.43 6.25 8.91
CA ALA A 52 -2.24 7.01 9.87
C ALA A 52 -3.64 6.42 10.03
N LEU A 53 -4.33 6.11 8.92
CA LEU A 53 -5.68 5.58 8.93
C LEU A 53 -5.73 4.22 9.63
N ARG A 54 -4.82 3.31 9.27
CA ARG A 54 -4.76 1.96 9.85
C ARG A 54 -4.52 1.99 11.36
N TYR A 55 -3.52 2.73 11.83
CA TYR A 55 -3.21 2.75 13.25
C TYR A 55 -4.31 3.46 14.06
N ALA A 56 -4.97 4.46 13.48
CA ALA A 56 -6.13 5.07 14.10
C ALA A 56 -7.35 4.14 14.17
N GLN A 57 -7.62 3.36 13.11
CA GLN A 57 -8.68 2.33 13.11
C GLN A 57 -8.41 1.28 14.20
N LYS A 58 -7.20 0.70 14.23
CA LYS A 58 -6.81 -0.30 15.25
C LYS A 58 -6.88 0.30 16.67
N ALA A 59 -6.52 1.57 16.86
CA ALA A 59 -6.68 2.25 18.15
C ALA A 59 -8.15 2.32 18.61
N VAL A 60 -9.06 2.67 17.70
CA VAL A 60 -10.51 2.73 17.97
C VAL A 60 -11.11 1.33 18.17
N GLU A 61 -10.62 0.31 17.47
CA GLU A 61 -11.02 -1.08 17.70
C GLU A 61 -10.67 -1.56 19.11
N ILE A 62 -9.48 -1.21 19.61
CA ILE A 62 -9.02 -1.58 20.96
C ILE A 62 -9.76 -0.80 22.04
N ASP A 63 -9.90 0.52 21.89
CA ASP A 63 -10.66 1.36 22.82
C ASP A 63 -11.56 2.35 22.06
N PRO A 64 -12.82 1.97 21.81
CA PRO A 64 -13.78 2.84 21.14
C PRO A 64 -14.12 4.11 21.93
N THR A 65 -13.82 4.16 23.24
CA THR A 65 -14.16 5.28 24.12
C THR A 65 -13.05 6.33 24.18
N LEU A 66 -11.85 6.02 23.69
CA LEU A 66 -10.72 6.94 23.64
C LEU A 66 -10.99 8.05 22.61
N TRP A 67 -11.35 9.23 23.09
CA TRP A 67 -11.74 10.35 22.24
C TRP A 67 -10.61 10.81 21.32
N GLU A 68 -9.36 10.76 21.78
CA GLU A 68 -8.18 11.08 20.97
C GLU A 68 -8.06 10.14 19.77
N ALA A 69 -8.30 8.84 19.95
CA ALA A 69 -8.24 7.86 18.86
C ALA A 69 -9.29 8.17 17.79
N GLN A 70 -10.52 8.48 18.21
CA GLN A 70 -11.57 8.87 17.27
C GLN A 70 -11.25 10.19 16.54
N ALA A 71 -10.65 11.17 17.23
CA ALA A 71 -10.26 12.43 16.62
C ALA A 71 -9.16 12.21 15.57
N VAL A 72 -8.15 11.42 15.91
CA VAL A 72 -7.06 11.06 14.99
C VAL A 72 -7.56 10.24 13.81
N LEU A 73 -8.52 9.33 14.01
CA LEU A 73 -9.17 8.59 12.92
C LEU A 73 -9.81 9.53 11.91
N ARG A 74 -10.57 10.53 12.35
CA ARG A 74 -11.19 11.53 11.45
C ARG A 74 -10.14 12.36 10.70
N LEU A 75 -9.05 12.73 11.38
CA LEU A 75 -7.93 13.44 10.74
C LEU A 75 -7.24 12.57 9.70
N ALA A 76 -7.02 11.29 9.98
CA ALA A 76 -6.43 10.34 9.06
C ALA A 76 -7.34 10.09 7.84
N GLN A 77 -8.65 9.94 8.05
CA GLN A 77 -9.63 9.86 6.96
C GLN A 77 -9.60 11.11 6.07
N ALA A 78 -9.59 12.30 6.67
CA ALA A 78 -9.48 13.56 5.93
C ALA A 78 -8.15 13.68 5.17
N ALA A 79 -7.04 13.20 5.75
CA ALA A 79 -5.75 13.17 5.08
C ALA A 79 -5.74 12.19 3.90
N MET A 80 -6.35 11.01 4.07
CA MET A 80 -6.54 10.03 2.98
C MET A 80 -7.37 10.59 1.83
N HIS A 81 -8.45 11.32 2.12
CA HIS A 81 -9.22 11.99 1.06
C HIS A 81 -8.38 13.00 0.26
N ARG A 82 -7.44 13.70 0.91
CA ARG A 82 -6.57 14.67 0.24
C ARG A 82 -5.40 14.02 -0.51
N GLN A 83 -4.92 12.89 -0.01
CA GLN A 83 -3.77 12.18 -0.54
C GLN A 83 -4.06 10.67 -0.49
N PRO A 84 -4.81 10.15 -1.47
CA PRO A 84 -5.29 8.76 -1.45
C PRO A 84 -4.20 7.73 -1.76
N VAL A 85 -3.00 8.21 -2.13
CA VAL A 85 -1.85 7.38 -2.48
C VAL A 85 -0.65 7.81 -1.64
N ALA A 86 -0.08 6.86 -0.90
CA ALA A 86 1.24 7.00 -0.31
C ALA A 86 2.25 6.30 -1.23
N THR A 87 3.25 7.01 -1.73
CA THR A 87 4.30 6.41 -2.57
C THR A 87 5.56 6.18 -1.75
N ARG A 88 6.10 4.95 -1.80
CA ARG A 88 7.35 4.58 -1.13
C ARG A 88 8.36 4.09 -2.15
N HIS A 89 9.63 4.43 -2.01
CA HIS A 89 10.70 3.77 -2.75
C HIS A 89 11.12 2.53 -1.96
N VAL A 90 10.89 1.34 -2.53
CA VAL A 90 11.06 0.06 -1.84
C VAL A 90 12.20 -0.74 -2.45
N PHE A 91 12.25 -0.79 -3.78
CA PHE A 91 13.21 -1.60 -4.51
C PHE A 91 14.27 -0.73 -5.17
N GLU A 92 15.52 -1.17 -5.09
CA GLU A 92 16.61 -0.60 -5.87
C GLU A 92 16.55 -1.09 -7.32
N SER A 93 17.36 -0.49 -8.20
CA SER A 93 17.29 -0.79 -9.64
C SER A 93 17.69 -2.23 -9.98
N ASP A 94 18.72 -2.77 -9.33
CA ASP A 94 19.19 -4.14 -9.49
C ASP A 94 18.18 -5.17 -8.93
N GLU A 95 17.53 -4.84 -7.81
CA GLU A 95 16.44 -5.64 -7.25
C GLU A 95 15.21 -5.68 -8.19
N CYS A 96 14.90 -4.56 -8.84
CA CYS A 96 13.87 -4.54 -9.88
C CYS A 96 14.24 -5.45 -11.06
N ASP A 97 15.50 -5.45 -11.48
CA ASP A 97 15.99 -6.34 -12.54
C ASP A 97 15.87 -7.82 -12.14
N GLU A 98 16.18 -8.16 -10.88
CA GLU A 98 16.04 -9.52 -10.34
C GLU A 98 14.58 -9.97 -10.34
N LEU A 99 13.64 -9.12 -9.91
CA LEU A 99 12.21 -9.42 -9.94
C LEU A 99 11.66 -9.59 -11.36
N ILE A 100 12.12 -8.77 -12.32
CA ILE A 100 11.77 -8.92 -13.74
C ILE A 100 12.33 -10.23 -14.30
N ALA A 101 13.57 -10.60 -13.95
CA ALA A 101 14.17 -11.86 -14.37
C ALA A 101 13.42 -13.06 -13.77
N PHE A 102 13.05 -12.98 -12.49
CA PHE A 102 12.21 -13.96 -11.81
C PHE A 102 10.87 -14.14 -12.55
N PHE A 103 10.15 -13.05 -12.82
CA PHE A 103 8.90 -13.07 -13.58
C PHE A 103 9.06 -13.80 -14.94
N ARG A 104 10.11 -13.46 -15.70
CA ARG A 104 10.37 -14.09 -17.00
C ARG A 104 10.67 -15.58 -16.88
N ALA A 105 11.42 -15.98 -15.86
CA ALA A 105 11.76 -17.38 -15.59
C ALA A 105 10.54 -18.21 -15.14
N SER A 106 9.53 -17.57 -14.54
CA SER A 106 8.26 -18.20 -14.16
C SER A 106 7.33 -18.53 -15.33
N ASN A 107 7.75 -18.25 -16.58
CA ASN A 107 7.00 -18.51 -17.80
C ASN A 107 5.57 -17.93 -17.79
N PRO A 108 5.41 -16.60 -17.81
CA PRO A 108 4.13 -15.95 -17.60
C PRO A 108 3.17 -16.17 -18.75
N ASP A 109 1.92 -16.48 -18.42
CA ASP A 109 0.83 -16.75 -19.36
C ASP A 109 0.13 -15.45 -19.79
N LYS A 110 -0.67 -15.52 -20.86
CA LYS A 110 -1.54 -14.40 -21.22
C LYS A 110 -2.55 -14.20 -20.08
N SER A 111 -2.65 -12.97 -19.60
CA SER A 111 -3.52 -12.64 -18.47
C SER A 111 -4.98 -12.82 -18.84
N GLN A 112 -5.77 -13.34 -17.90
CA GLN A 112 -7.21 -13.56 -18.08
C GLN A 112 -7.98 -12.61 -17.17
N LEU A 113 -8.84 -11.79 -17.76
CA LEU A 113 -9.83 -11.01 -17.02
C LEU A 113 -10.88 -11.99 -16.49
N ILE A 114 -10.90 -12.22 -15.18
CA ILE A 114 -11.98 -12.97 -14.53
C ILE A 114 -13.16 -12.01 -14.39
N ALA A 115 -14.07 -12.05 -15.35
CA ALA A 115 -15.39 -11.45 -15.18
C ALA A 115 -16.37 -12.55 -14.73
N ASP A 116 -17.21 -12.23 -13.74
CA ASP A 116 -18.24 -13.13 -13.24
C ASP A 116 -19.13 -13.65 -14.39
N GLU A 117 -19.58 -14.90 -14.24
CA GLU A 117 -20.40 -15.71 -15.16
C GLU A 117 -20.76 -15.09 -16.52
N GLY A 118 -20.00 -15.46 -17.56
CA GLY A 118 -20.27 -15.08 -18.96
C GLY A 118 -19.46 -13.88 -19.46
N GLY A 119 -18.49 -13.41 -18.66
CA GLY A 119 -17.62 -12.27 -18.91
C GLY A 119 -17.03 -12.16 -20.32
N TYR A 120 -17.36 -11.05 -20.98
CA TYR A 120 -16.70 -10.61 -22.21
C TYR A 120 -15.29 -10.13 -21.88
N VAL A 121 -14.26 -10.83 -22.36
CA VAL A 121 -12.88 -10.31 -22.35
C VAL A 121 -12.79 -9.28 -23.47
N ASP A 122 -12.73 -8.00 -23.09
CA ASP A 122 -12.32 -6.99 -24.05
C ASP A 122 -10.80 -7.15 -24.27
N GLU A 123 -10.45 -7.82 -25.37
CA GLU A 123 -9.05 -8.10 -25.75
C GLU A 123 -8.23 -6.81 -25.91
N ASP A 124 -8.89 -5.67 -26.18
CA ASP A 124 -8.25 -4.37 -26.31
C ASP A 124 -7.96 -3.71 -24.94
N GLN A 125 -8.66 -4.14 -23.87
CA GLN A 125 -8.50 -3.57 -22.53
C GLN A 125 -7.47 -4.28 -21.66
N PHE A 126 -6.89 -5.42 -22.07
CA PHE A 126 -6.06 -6.23 -21.16
C PHE A 126 -5.00 -7.09 -21.86
N GLU A 127 -4.22 -6.49 -22.75
CA GLU A 127 -3.05 -7.17 -23.33
C GLU A 127 -1.87 -7.17 -22.34
N ALA A 128 -1.87 -8.15 -21.43
CA ALA A 128 -0.84 -8.36 -20.43
C ALA A 128 -0.43 -9.84 -20.33
N ARG A 129 0.78 -10.07 -19.80
CA ARG A 129 1.21 -11.39 -19.31
C ARG A 129 1.26 -11.37 -17.79
N GLU A 130 0.88 -12.47 -17.16
CA GLU A 130 0.82 -12.54 -15.70
C GLU A 130 1.41 -13.82 -15.10
N VAL A 131 1.85 -13.70 -13.84
CA VAL A 131 2.02 -14.82 -12.92
C VAL A 131 1.24 -14.48 -11.66
N LEU A 132 0.26 -15.34 -11.34
CA LEU A 132 -0.41 -15.33 -10.06
C LEU A 132 0.39 -16.19 -9.08
N LEU A 133 0.82 -15.60 -7.98
CA LEU A 133 1.62 -16.28 -6.96
C LEU A 133 1.23 -15.82 -5.56
N ARG A 134 1.54 -16.63 -4.55
CA ARG A 134 1.51 -16.20 -3.17
C ARG A 134 2.80 -15.45 -2.86
N VAL A 135 2.74 -14.46 -1.97
CA VAL A 135 3.93 -13.65 -1.62
C VAL A 135 5.09 -14.51 -1.11
N ASP A 136 4.81 -15.61 -0.40
CA ASP A 136 5.83 -16.55 0.07
C ASP A 136 6.59 -17.29 -1.06
N GLN A 137 6.14 -17.16 -2.30
CA GLN A 137 6.80 -17.68 -3.50
C GLN A 137 7.74 -16.65 -4.17
N LEU A 138 7.75 -15.38 -3.73
CA LEU A 138 8.74 -14.40 -4.17
C LEU A 138 10.14 -14.70 -3.59
N PRO A 139 11.22 -14.11 -4.12
CA PRO A 139 12.51 -14.09 -3.42
C PRO A 139 12.37 -13.57 -1.98
N GLN A 140 13.00 -14.24 -1.01
CA GLN A 140 12.82 -13.94 0.42
C GLN A 140 13.12 -12.48 0.78
N TRP A 141 14.12 -11.87 0.11
CA TRP A 141 14.47 -10.47 0.31
C TRP A 141 13.34 -9.53 -0.13
N ALA A 142 12.63 -9.85 -1.21
CA ALA A 142 11.53 -9.04 -1.73
C ALA A 142 10.32 -9.15 -0.80
N GLN A 143 10.05 -10.34 -0.25
CA GLN A 143 9.02 -10.54 0.76
C GLN A 143 9.24 -9.64 1.97
N ALA A 144 10.46 -9.62 2.51
CA ALA A 144 10.80 -8.82 3.68
C ALA A 144 10.55 -7.32 3.43
N LYS A 145 10.98 -6.82 2.25
CA LYS A 145 10.76 -5.43 1.85
C LYS A 145 9.28 -5.08 1.67
N LEU A 146 8.47 -5.98 1.10
CA LEU A 146 7.03 -5.77 0.95
C LEU A 146 6.32 -5.78 2.30
N VAL A 147 6.68 -6.70 3.20
CA VAL A 147 6.14 -6.73 4.57
C VAL A 147 6.46 -5.44 5.31
N GLU A 148 7.70 -4.96 5.22
CA GLU A 148 8.12 -3.68 5.79
C GLU A 148 7.37 -2.51 5.15
N ALA A 149 7.32 -2.46 3.82
CA ALA A 149 6.66 -1.39 3.07
C ALA A 149 5.14 -1.35 3.29
N MET A 150 4.52 -2.45 3.68
CA MET A 150 3.09 -2.48 4.01
C MET A 150 2.82 -2.45 5.52
N PHE A 151 3.87 -2.50 6.35
CA PHE A 151 3.82 -2.68 7.81
C PHE A 151 2.86 -3.80 8.24
N LEU A 152 2.70 -4.86 7.45
CA LEU A 152 1.64 -5.83 7.66
C LEU A 152 1.88 -6.72 8.87
N ASP A 153 0.84 -6.89 9.70
CA ASP A 153 0.80 -7.94 10.73
C ASP A 153 0.49 -9.31 10.08
N TYR A 154 -0.06 -9.32 8.85
CA TYR A 154 -0.49 -10.51 8.11
C TYR A 154 -0.06 -10.44 6.63
N PHE A 155 0.56 -11.52 6.13
CA PHE A 155 1.13 -11.58 4.78
C PHE A 155 0.06 -11.36 3.68
N PRO A 156 0.39 -10.66 2.58
CA PRO A 156 -0.49 -10.64 1.43
C PRO A 156 -0.60 -12.07 0.89
N ILE A 157 -1.84 -12.56 0.74
CA ILE A 157 -2.09 -13.94 0.30
C ILE A 157 -1.83 -14.08 -1.20
N GLU A 158 -2.02 -13.00 -1.96
CA GLU A 158 -1.96 -12.98 -3.42
C GLU A 158 -1.04 -11.85 -3.90
N CYS A 159 -0.15 -12.18 -4.82
CA CYS A 159 0.72 -11.28 -5.56
C CYS A 159 0.55 -11.58 -7.05
N ARG A 160 0.40 -10.52 -7.84
CA ARG A 160 0.38 -10.61 -9.30
C ARG A 160 1.58 -9.89 -9.85
N LEU A 161 2.41 -10.62 -10.59
CA LEU A 161 3.44 -10.02 -11.43
C LEU A 161 2.86 -9.87 -12.83
N LEU A 162 2.87 -8.64 -13.35
CA LEU A 162 2.19 -8.27 -14.59
C LEU A 162 3.16 -7.53 -15.53
N GLU A 163 3.12 -7.88 -16.81
CA GLU A 163 3.79 -7.16 -17.90
C GLU A 163 2.74 -6.75 -18.93
N TYR A 164 2.45 -5.44 -19.01
CA TYR A 164 1.59 -4.89 -20.06
C TYR A 164 2.38 -4.73 -21.36
N ARG A 165 1.75 -5.07 -22.48
CA ARG A 165 2.29 -4.82 -23.83
C ARG A 165 1.78 -3.49 -24.37
N PRO A 166 2.38 -2.95 -25.46
CA PRO A 166 1.90 -1.72 -26.08
C PRO A 166 0.40 -1.78 -26.39
N GLY A 167 -0.36 -0.79 -25.91
CA GLY A 167 -1.82 -0.72 -26.04
C GLY A 167 -2.59 -1.39 -24.90
N GLY A 168 -1.98 -2.36 -24.21
CA GLY A 168 -2.55 -2.99 -23.02
C GLY A 168 -2.68 -1.99 -21.87
N HIS A 169 -3.82 -2.03 -21.19
CA HIS A 169 -4.08 -1.26 -19.98
C HIS A 169 -4.96 -2.10 -19.05
N PHE A 170 -5.52 -1.52 -18.01
CA PHE A 170 -6.65 -2.12 -17.29
C PHE A 170 -7.66 -1.02 -17.04
N GLY A 171 -8.92 -1.25 -17.40
CA GLY A 171 -9.99 -0.26 -17.29
C GLY A 171 -10.25 0.17 -15.84
N TRP A 172 -11.04 1.23 -15.68
CA TRP A 172 -11.50 1.67 -14.36
C TRP A 172 -12.29 0.55 -13.68
N HIS A 173 -11.85 0.17 -12.48
CA HIS A 173 -12.48 -0.85 -11.66
C HIS A 173 -12.25 -0.52 -10.19
N ALA A 174 -13.08 -1.10 -9.34
CA ALA A 174 -12.79 -1.18 -7.91
C ALA A 174 -12.09 -2.52 -7.65
N ASP A 175 -11.02 -2.51 -6.86
CA ASP A 175 -10.38 -3.73 -6.35
C ASP A 175 -11.28 -4.50 -5.36
N SER A 176 -12.48 -3.96 -5.10
CA SER A 176 -13.56 -4.56 -4.32
C SER A 176 -14.67 -5.14 -5.22
N GLY A 177 -14.57 -6.41 -5.62
CA GLY A 177 -15.69 -7.21 -6.11
C GLY A 177 -16.85 -7.38 -5.09
N SER A 178 -18.01 -7.84 -5.57
CA SER A 178 -19.33 -7.86 -4.89
C SER A 178 -19.44 -8.68 -3.58
N ASN A 179 -18.40 -9.43 -3.20
CA ASN A 179 -18.36 -10.32 -2.03
C ASN A 179 -17.13 -10.08 -1.12
N LEU A 180 -16.70 -8.83 -0.92
CA LEU A 180 -15.46 -8.55 -0.18
C LEU A 180 -15.70 -7.93 1.20
N GLU A 181 -15.85 -8.81 2.17
CA GLU A 181 -15.21 -8.60 3.46
C GLU A 181 -13.70 -8.94 3.28
N HIS A 182 -12.79 -8.08 3.77
CA HIS A 182 -11.38 -8.37 4.13
C HIS A 182 -10.18 -7.83 3.31
N ARG A 183 -10.27 -7.23 2.11
CA ARG A 183 -9.08 -6.58 1.49
C ARG A 183 -8.85 -5.18 2.08
N GLN A 184 -7.92 -5.06 3.04
CA GLN A 184 -7.64 -3.81 3.74
C GLN A 184 -6.65 -2.88 3.02
N ARG A 185 -5.77 -3.41 2.14
CA ARG A 185 -4.73 -2.64 1.44
C ARG A 185 -4.42 -3.24 0.07
N ALA A 186 -4.17 -2.38 -0.91
CA ALA A 186 -3.62 -2.74 -2.20
C ALA A 186 -2.34 -1.95 -2.47
N LEU A 187 -1.43 -2.57 -3.21
CA LEU A 187 -0.23 -1.92 -3.71
C LEU A 187 0.07 -2.36 -5.13
N SER A 188 0.80 -1.52 -5.85
CA SER A 188 1.39 -1.84 -7.14
C SER A 188 2.84 -1.42 -7.12
N ALA A 189 3.77 -2.30 -7.51
CA ALA A 189 5.19 -1.96 -7.59
C ALA A 189 5.59 -1.64 -9.04
N GLN A 190 6.24 -0.51 -9.25
CA GLN A 190 6.74 -0.06 -10.54
C GLN A 190 8.16 -0.59 -10.76
N LEU A 191 8.31 -1.67 -11.54
CA LEU A 191 9.60 -2.35 -11.72
C LEU A 191 10.37 -1.94 -12.99
N SER A 192 9.65 -1.48 -14.02
CA SER A 192 10.23 -1.15 -15.32
C SER A 192 10.83 0.27 -15.33
N ASP A 193 11.79 0.51 -16.24
CA ASP A 193 12.30 1.86 -16.48
C ASP A 193 11.20 2.76 -17.07
N PRO A 194 10.78 3.85 -16.38
CA PRO A 194 9.70 4.74 -16.83
C PRO A 194 9.97 5.44 -18.15
N HIS A 195 11.22 5.48 -18.63
CA HIS A 195 11.59 6.06 -19.92
C HIS A 195 11.40 5.09 -21.09
N THR A 196 11.13 3.81 -20.83
CA THR A 196 10.91 2.80 -21.88
C THR A 196 9.47 2.72 -22.36
N TYR A 197 8.54 3.44 -21.72
CA TYR A 197 7.12 3.48 -22.08
C TYR A 197 6.50 4.86 -21.78
N ALA A 198 5.57 5.33 -22.63
CA ALA A 198 5.03 6.69 -22.57
C ALA A 198 3.85 6.87 -21.60
N CYS A 199 3.13 5.79 -21.26
CA CYS A 199 1.88 5.82 -20.47
C CYS A 199 1.99 4.86 -19.26
N GLY A 200 0.90 4.19 -18.86
CA GLY A 200 0.95 3.05 -17.92
C GLY A 200 1.08 3.40 -16.43
N ALA A 201 0.88 4.66 -16.05
CA ALA A 201 0.83 5.02 -14.63
C ALA A 201 -0.47 4.48 -13.98
N LEU A 202 -0.36 4.02 -12.74
CA LEU A 202 -1.53 3.74 -11.91
C LEU A 202 -2.30 5.05 -11.69
N ALA A 203 -3.60 5.03 -11.98
CA ALA A 203 -4.51 6.12 -11.71
C ALA A 203 -5.59 5.66 -10.72
N ILE A 204 -5.85 6.49 -9.72
CA ILE A 204 -6.80 6.26 -8.64
C ILE A 204 -7.82 7.39 -8.69
N ALA A 205 -9.11 7.08 -8.60
CA ALA A 205 -10.20 8.04 -8.79
C ALA A 205 -10.94 8.31 -7.47
N PRO A 206 -10.39 9.14 -6.56
CA PRO A 206 -11.13 9.59 -5.38
C PRO A 206 -12.32 10.50 -5.78
N PRO A 207 -13.28 10.77 -4.89
CA PRO A 207 -14.45 11.61 -5.19
C PRO A 207 -14.15 12.99 -5.79
N GLU A 208 -12.97 13.55 -5.52
CA GLU A 208 -12.55 14.89 -5.93
C GLU A 208 -11.87 14.92 -7.33
N GLY A 209 -11.67 13.75 -7.98
CA GLY A 209 -11.07 13.68 -9.32
C GLY A 209 -10.26 12.40 -9.56
N HIS A 210 -9.08 12.54 -10.16
CA HIS A 210 -8.14 11.43 -10.31
C HIS A 210 -6.73 11.85 -9.88
N VAL A 211 -6.00 10.91 -9.29
CA VAL A 211 -4.61 11.04 -8.88
C VAL A 211 -3.81 9.99 -9.62
N THR A 212 -2.72 10.43 -10.26
CA THR A 212 -1.77 9.54 -10.93
C THR A 212 -0.60 9.26 -9.98
N ALA A 213 -0.34 7.99 -9.70
CA ALA A 213 0.81 7.57 -8.90
C ALA A 213 2.13 7.77 -9.68
N SER A 214 3.24 7.85 -8.95
CA SER A 214 4.56 7.88 -9.59
C SER A 214 4.80 6.62 -10.43
N ARG A 215 5.49 6.79 -11.55
CA ARG A 215 6.03 5.71 -12.39
C ARG A 215 7.49 5.41 -12.10
N ASP A 216 8.09 6.13 -11.15
CA ASP A 216 9.51 5.98 -10.85
C ASP A 216 9.80 4.54 -10.50
N ARG A 217 10.86 4.00 -11.12
CA ARG A 217 11.29 2.63 -10.90
C ARG A 217 11.58 2.39 -9.41
N GLY A 218 11.17 1.23 -8.91
CA GLY A 218 11.34 0.86 -7.51
C GLY A 218 10.28 1.42 -6.56
N THR A 219 9.37 2.25 -7.05
CA THR A 219 8.30 2.81 -6.22
C THR A 219 7.10 1.90 -6.08
N VAL A 220 6.48 1.97 -4.91
CA VAL A 220 5.29 1.24 -4.52
C VAL A 220 4.26 2.27 -4.05
N PRO A 221 3.31 2.69 -4.90
CA PRO A 221 2.07 3.29 -4.46
C PRO A 221 1.24 2.33 -3.62
N LEU A 222 0.85 2.80 -2.43
CA LEU A 222 -0.10 2.17 -1.53
C LEU A 222 -1.39 2.97 -1.50
N PHE A 223 -2.52 2.27 -1.51
CA PHE A 223 -3.85 2.86 -1.49
C PHE A 223 -4.85 1.95 -0.76
N ASP A 224 -5.92 2.56 -0.28
CA ASP A 224 -7.04 1.85 0.33
C ASP A 224 -8.03 1.45 -0.78
N PRO A 225 -8.27 0.15 -0.99
CA PRO A 225 -9.17 -0.33 -2.05
C PRO A 225 -10.65 0.00 -1.77
N SER A 226 -11.00 0.46 -0.57
CA SER A 226 -12.34 0.94 -0.22
C SER A 226 -12.55 2.44 -0.44
N CYS A 227 -11.48 3.18 -0.78
CA CYS A 227 -11.54 4.61 -1.11
C CYS A 227 -11.80 4.87 -2.61
N LEU A 228 -12.09 3.82 -3.39
CA LEU A 228 -12.37 3.80 -4.82
C LEU A 228 -13.84 3.46 -5.10
#